data_AF-A0A9K3J0M1-F1
#
_entry.id   AF-A0A9K3J0M1-F1
#
_cell.length_a   1.000
_cell.length_b   1.000
_cell.length_c   1.000
_cell.angle_alpha   90.00
_cell.angle_beta   90.00
_cell.angle_gamma   90.00
#
_symmetry.space_group_name_H-M   'P 1'
#
loop_
_entity.id
_entity.type
_entity.pdbx_description
1 polymer ?
#
loop_
_entity_poly.entity_id
_entity_poly.type
_entity_poly.pdbx_seq_one_letter_code
_entity_poly.pdbx_strand_id
1 'polypeptide(L)'
;MEKTLKVYIYKEGDKPIFHRPEAMLTGVYASEGWFMKNIKESKNFVTGNPEKAHLFYISFSSRVLHLQLYVPGSHSKKNLPQYLKNYVHRMTTRYNFWNRT
;
A
#
# COMPACT_ATOMS: atom_id res chain seq x y z
N MET A 1 3.34 19.69 9.83
CA MET A 1 2.53 18.69 9.10
C MET A 1 2.05 17.53 9.98
N GLU A 2 2.85 17.00 10.90
CA GLU A 2 2.51 15.75 11.62
C GLU A 2 1.20 15.73 12.42
N LYS A 3 0.80 16.86 13.00
CA LYS A 3 -0.45 16.95 13.76
C LYS A 3 -1.69 17.07 12.87
N THR A 4 -1.51 17.59 11.65
CA THR A 4 -2.58 17.92 10.71
C THR A 4 -2.82 16.79 9.73
N LEU A 5 -1.75 16.28 9.08
CA LEU A 5 -1.87 15.22 8.10
C LEU A 5 -2.28 13.91 8.78
N LYS A 6 -3.30 13.26 8.23
CA LYS A 6 -3.82 11.99 8.71
C LYS A 6 -3.93 11.02 7.56
N VAL A 7 -3.29 9.87 7.73
CA VAL A 7 -3.20 8.83 6.72
C VAL A 7 -3.92 7.60 7.27
N TYR A 8 -4.92 7.13 6.53
CA TYR A 8 -5.54 5.85 6.80
C TYR A 8 -4.78 4.78 6.03
N ILE A 9 -4.23 3.80 6.75
CA ILE A 9 -3.52 2.68 6.16
C ILE A 9 -4.49 1.51 6.05
N TYR A 10 -4.69 1.01 4.84
CA TYR A 10 -5.53 -0.16 4.61
C TYR A 10 -4.92 -1.41 5.21
N LYS A 11 -5.70 -2.20 5.95
CA LYS A 11 -5.20 -3.39 6.66
C LYS A 11 -5.16 -4.63 5.77
N GLU A 12 -5.95 -4.61 4.71
CA GLU A 12 -6.10 -5.68 3.73
C GLU A 12 -4.87 -5.80 2.83
N GLY A 13 -4.66 -7.01 2.34
CA GLY A 13 -3.65 -7.33 1.34
C GLY A 13 -2.96 -8.64 1.64
N ASP A 14 -2.77 -9.45 0.61
CA ASP A 14 -2.14 -10.75 0.72
C ASP A 14 -0.63 -10.63 0.96
N LYS A 15 -0.12 -11.33 1.97
CA LYS A 15 1.32 -11.51 2.16
C LYS A 15 1.85 -12.43 1.04
N PRO A 16 3.05 -12.17 0.50
CA PRO A 16 4.05 -11.22 0.99
C PRO A 16 4.00 -9.83 0.33
N ILE A 17 3.01 -9.53 -0.51
CA ILE A 17 2.97 -8.30 -1.33
C ILE A 17 2.68 -7.07 -0.47
N PHE A 18 1.74 -7.18 0.47
CA PHE A 18 1.33 -6.07 1.32
C PHE A 18 1.91 -6.18 2.73
N HIS A 19 2.05 -5.03 3.40
CA HIS A 19 2.41 -4.93 4.82
C HIS A 19 3.74 -5.59 5.22
N ARG A 20 4.68 -5.70 4.28
CA ARG A 20 5.99 -6.34 4.50
C ARG A 20 7.15 -5.35 4.27
N PRO A 21 7.31 -4.34 5.13
CA PRO A 21 8.39 -3.36 4.98
C PRO A 21 9.78 -4.02 5.04
N GLU A 22 9.93 -5.13 5.78
CA GLU A 22 11.20 -5.83 5.98
C GLU A 22 11.76 -6.41 4.68
N ALA A 23 10.90 -6.63 3.67
CA ALA A 23 11.33 -7.11 2.37
C ALA A 23 12.19 -6.07 1.62
N MET A 24 12.06 -4.77 1.93
CA MET A 24 12.67 -3.67 1.19
C MET A 24 13.32 -2.62 2.11
N LEU A 25 14.17 -3.05 3.06
CA LEU A 25 14.94 -2.12 3.92
C LEU A 25 16.34 -1.78 3.37
N THR A 26 16.77 -2.44 2.30
CA THR A 26 18.09 -2.30 1.70
C THR A 26 18.00 -2.16 0.17
N GLY A 27 19.09 -1.70 -0.45
CA GLY A 27 19.18 -1.50 -1.90
C GLY A 27 18.40 -0.29 -2.40
N VAL A 28 18.21 -0.22 -3.73
CA VAL A 28 17.62 0.98 -4.39
C VAL A 28 16.14 1.21 -4.09
N TYR A 29 15.43 0.19 -3.55
CA TYR A 29 14.03 0.31 -3.11
C TYR A 29 13.90 0.46 -1.59
N ALA A 30 15.01 0.69 -0.86
CA ALA A 30 15.00 0.84 0.59
C ALA A 30 14.04 1.94 1.07
N SER A 31 13.88 3.00 0.29
CA SER A 31 12.96 4.10 0.59
C SER A 31 11.50 3.64 0.70
N GLU A 32 11.05 2.68 -0.11
CA GLU A 32 9.69 2.14 -0.04
C GLU A 32 9.46 1.41 1.29
N GLY A 33 10.38 0.52 1.69
CA GLY A 33 10.25 -0.22 2.95
C GLY A 33 10.42 0.65 4.19
N TRP A 34 11.35 1.61 4.16
CA TRP A 34 11.48 2.60 5.24
C TRP A 34 10.25 3.49 5.36
N PHE A 35 9.67 3.94 4.24
CA PHE A 35 8.42 4.69 4.27
C PHE A 35 7.28 3.87 4.89
N MET A 36 7.08 2.64 4.41
CA MET A 36 6.07 1.72 4.96
C MET A 36 6.24 1.50 6.46
N LYS A 37 7.49 1.29 6.92
CA LYS A 37 7.80 1.10 8.35
C LYS A 37 7.49 2.37 9.15
N ASN A 38 8.08 3.49 8.76
CA ASN A 38 7.97 4.75 9.48
C ASN A 38 6.53 5.28 9.52
N ILE A 39 5.78 5.18 8.41
CA ILE A 39 4.39 5.63 8.39
C ILE A 39 3.52 4.75 9.28
N LYS A 40 3.73 3.42 9.29
CA LYS A 40 2.97 2.48 10.11
C LYS A 40 3.25 2.63 11.61
N GLU A 41 4.48 2.94 11.97
CA GLU A 41 4.90 3.16 13.36
C GLU A 41 4.56 4.57 13.87
N SER A 42 4.19 5.50 12.99
CA SER A 42 3.87 6.87 13.38
C SER A 42 2.53 6.98 14.10
N LYS A 43 2.60 7.47 15.35
CA LYS A 43 1.41 7.79 16.16
C LYS A 43 0.70 9.07 15.71
N ASN A 44 1.42 9.97 15.04
CA ASN A 44 0.91 11.29 14.67
C ASN A 44 0.21 11.26 13.31
N PHE A 45 0.75 10.51 12.34
CA PHE A 45 0.21 10.47 10.98
C PHE A 45 -0.91 9.45 10.82
N VAL A 46 -0.86 8.30 11.50
CA VAL A 46 -1.86 7.24 11.27
C VAL A 46 -3.18 7.57 11.96
N THR A 47 -4.27 7.39 11.23
CA THR A 47 -5.63 7.43 11.79
C THR A 47 -6.35 6.11 11.55
N GLY A 48 -7.01 5.59 12.58
CA GLY A 48 -7.96 4.48 12.44
C GLY A 48 -9.35 4.94 12.01
N ASN A 49 -9.65 6.24 12.10
CA ASN A 49 -10.90 6.81 11.63
C ASN A 49 -10.72 7.33 10.18
N PRO A 50 -11.39 6.72 9.19
CA PRO A 50 -11.29 7.13 7.79
C PRO A 50 -11.91 8.53 7.56
N GLU A 51 -12.86 9.00 8.37
CA GLU A 51 -13.44 10.36 8.27
C GLU A 51 -12.42 11.45 8.52
N LYS A 52 -11.49 11.20 9.43
CA LYS A 52 -10.40 12.13 9.75
C LYS A 52 -9.21 12.01 8.79
N ALA A 53 -9.24 11.04 7.87
CA ALA A 53 -8.13 10.79 6.96
C ALA A 53 -8.13 11.78 5.80
N HIS A 54 -6.95 12.30 5.50
CA HIS A 54 -6.67 13.15 4.35
C HIS A 54 -6.15 12.32 3.17
N LEU A 55 -5.43 11.23 3.47
CA LEU A 55 -4.87 10.32 2.48
C LEU A 55 -5.18 8.87 2.85
N PHE A 56 -5.34 8.04 1.83
CA PHE A 56 -5.50 6.59 1.95
C PHE A 56 -4.26 5.92 1.39
N TYR A 57 -3.56 5.15 2.22
CA TYR A 57 -2.31 4.51 1.86
C TYR A 57 -2.50 3.00 1.66
N ILE A 58 -2.05 2.51 0.51
CA ILE A 58 -1.95 1.10 0.18
C ILE A 58 -0.51 0.67 0.44
N SER A 59 -0.31 -0.16 1.46
CA SER A 59 1.01 -0.57 1.95
C SER A 59 1.60 -1.69 1.10
N PHE A 60 2.20 -1.37 -0.04
CA PHE A 60 2.89 -2.32 -0.92
C PHE A 60 4.17 -1.71 -1.52
N SER A 61 5.06 -2.59 -1.98
CA SER A 61 6.25 -2.22 -2.75
C SER A 61 6.10 -2.65 -4.21
N SER A 62 6.50 -1.78 -5.13
CA SER A 62 6.52 -2.06 -6.56
C SER A 62 7.47 -3.21 -6.90
N ARG A 63 8.61 -3.27 -6.21
CA ARG A 63 9.61 -4.33 -6.32
C ARG A 63 9.08 -5.66 -5.82
N VAL A 64 8.44 -5.69 -4.65
CA VAL A 64 7.86 -6.93 -4.11
C VAL A 64 6.74 -7.43 -5.02
N LEU A 65 5.86 -6.56 -5.50
CA LEU A 65 4.81 -6.91 -6.46
C LEU A 65 5.40 -7.56 -7.72
N HIS A 66 6.46 -6.96 -8.27
CA HIS A 66 7.16 -7.54 -9.42
C HIS A 66 7.78 -8.90 -9.11
N LEU A 67 8.48 -9.05 -7.98
CA LEU A 67 9.12 -10.31 -7.60
C LEU A 67 8.12 -11.46 -7.41
N GLN A 68 6.90 -11.15 -6.96
CA GLN A 68 5.87 -12.17 -6.69
C GLN A 68 5.03 -12.51 -7.92
N LEU A 69 4.73 -11.53 -8.78
CA LEU A 69 3.77 -11.72 -9.86
C LEU A 69 4.42 -11.82 -11.23
N TYR A 70 5.59 -11.22 -11.47
CA TYR A 70 6.16 -11.22 -12.81
C TYR A 70 6.51 -12.64 -13.28
N VAL A 71 6.07 -12.98 -14.49
CA VAL A 71 6.37 -14.27 -15.12
C VAL A 71 7.58 -14.09 -16.05
N PRO A 72 8.75 -14.68 -15.75
CA PRO A 72 9.91 -14.60 -16.64
C PRO A 72 9.60 -15.12 -18.04
N GLY A 73 10.13 -14.46 -19.07
CA GLY A 73 9.89 -14.84 -20.47
C GLY A 73 8.51 -14.48 -21.03
N SER A 74 7.58 -13.99 -20.21
CA SER A 74 6.24 -13.60 -20.69
C SER A 74 6.23 -12.30 -21.51
N HIS A 75 7.27 -11.46 -21.36
CA HIS A 75 7.35 -10.09 -21.89
C HIS A 75 6.13 -9.20 -21.59
N SER A 76 5.29 -9.63 -20.63
CA SER A 76 4.03 -8.99 -20.29
C SER A 76 4.04 -8.62 -18.82
N LYS A 77 3.69 -7.36 -18.54
CA LYS A 77 3.54 -6.84 -17.18
C LYS A 77 2.07 -6.62 -16.81
N LYS A 78 1.12 -7.09 -17.63
CA LYS A 78 -0.32 -6.79 -17.47
C LYS A 78 -0.91 -7.32 -16.16
N ASN A 79 -0.36 -8.40 -15.63
CA ASN A 79 -0.80 -9.02 -14.40
C ASN A 79 -0.52 -8.17 -13.14
N LEU A 80 0.56 -7.38 -13.13
CA LEU A 80 0.89 -6.48 -12.02
C LEU A 80 -0.20 -5.40 -11.77
N PRO A 81 -0.55 -4.53 -12.75
CA PRO A 81 -1.60 -3.54 -12.55
C PRO A 81 -2.99 -4.19 -12.44
N GLN A 82 -3.24 -5.33 -13.10
CA GLN A 82 -4.50 -6.05 -12.94
C GLN A 82 -4.71 -6.53 -11.49
N TYR A 83 -3.65 -7.02 -10.85
CA TYR A 83 -3.69 -7.41 -9.45
C TYR A 83 -4.02 -6.23 -8.52
N LEU A 84 -3.37 -5.08 -8.73
CA LEU A 84 -3.67 -3.85 -7.98
C LEU A 84 -5.09 -3.34 -8.24
N LYS A 85 -5.57 -3.39 -9.48
CA LYS A 85 -6.94 -3.02 -9.85
C LYS A 85 -7.95 -3.88 -9.11
N ASN A 86 -7.73 -5.19 -9.05
CA ASN A 86 -8.58 -6.11 -8.32
C ASN A 86 -8.56 -5.83 -6.81
N TYR A 87 -7.38 -5.52 -6.25
CA TYR A 87 -7.27 -5.08 -4.86
C TYR A 87 -8.12 -3.83 -4.62
N VAL A 88 -7.88 -2.75 -5.36
CA VAL A 88 -8.61 -1.48 -5.21
C VAL A 88 -10.11 -1.68 -5.36
N HIS A 89 -10.55 -2.48 -6.33
CA HIS A 89 -11.97 -2.79 -6.50
C HIS A 89 -12.58 -3.41 -5.22
N ARG A 90 -11.94 -4.41 -4.63
CA ARG A 90 -12.39 -5.01 -3.36
C ARG A 90 -12.40 -4.02 -2.20
N MET A 91 -11.44 -3.09 -2.17
CA MET A 91 -11.40 -2.03 -1.17
C MET A 91 -12.55 -1.07 -1.34
N THR A 92 -12.84 -0.64 -2.57
CA THR A 92 -13.96 0.28 -2.86
C THR A 92 -15.31 -0.33 -2.53
N THR A 93 -15.50 -1.65 -2.70
CA THR A 93 -16.73 -2.33 -2.29
C THR A 93 -16.87 -2.51 -0.79
N ARG A 94 -15.76 -2.59 -0.05
CA ARG A 94 -15.75 -2.76 1.41
C ARG A 94 -15.85 -1.42 2.15
N TYR A 95 -15.25 -0.37 1.57
CA TYR A 95 -15.06 0.92 2.19
C TYR A 95 -15.78 2.01 1.40
N ASN A 96 -17.04 2.25 1.76
CA ASN A 96 -17.91 3.22 1.07
C ASN A 96 -17.47 4.69 1.23
N PHE A 97 -16.46 4.97 2.05
CA PHE A 97 -15.93 6.33 2.23
C PHE A 97 -15.02 6.81 1.10
N TRP A 98 -14.73 5.98 0.08
CA TRP A 98 -13.99 6.43 -1.12
C TRP A 98 -14.82 7.32 -2.04
N ASN A 99 -16.15 7.20 -1.98
CA ASN A 99 -17.08 8.04 -2.74
C ASN A 99 -17.54 9.24 -1.91
N ARG A 100 -16.59 10.00 -1.35
CA ARG A 100 -16.90 11.34 -0.82
C ARG A 100 -17.00 12.28 -2.01
N THR A 101 -18.23 12.51 -2.47
CA THR A 101 -18.59 13.70 -3.26
C THR A 101 -18.38 14.96 -2.45
#